data_AF-A0A6A4NIM1-F1
#
_entry.id   AF-A0A6A4NIM1-F1
#
_cell.length_a   1.000
_cell.length_b   1.000
_cell.length_c   1.000
_cell.angle_alpha   90.00
_cell.angle_beta   90.00
_cell.angle_gamma   90.00
#
_symmetry.space_group_name_H-M   'P 1'
#
loop_
_entity.id
_entity.type
_entity.pdbx_description
1 polymer ?
#
loop_
_entity_poly.entity_id
_entity_poly.type
_entity_poly.pdbx_seq_one_letter_code
_entity_poly.pdbx_strand_id
1 'polypeptide(L)'
;MGSSPRTVYVPPILDDSHPILNSKDITISHNPLVTARIYLPKLIISNDQNQLQKLPILVYFHGGGFIFESAFSQVFDNYFNNLIPLANVIVVSVEYRRAPEYQLPACYHNAWYALKWVSSHSTANNNTNYFEPWLINYGDFNRVFIGGDSAGVGSEPVLHHNNDLAFIVWDLIYPSAPGGIDNPVANPINETFSVFST
;
A
#
# COMPACT_ATOMS: atom_id res chain seq x y z
N MET A 1 -6.02 31.89 -5.41
CA MET A 1 -5.41 30.60 -5.83
C MET A 1 -4.38 30.22 -4.78
N GLY A 2 -4.78 29.46 -3.76
CA GLY A 2 -3.82 28.90 -2.80
C GLY A 2 -3.23 27.63 -3.42
N SER A 3 -1.92 27.56 -3.59
CA SER A 3 -1.26 26.31 -3.94
C SER A 3 -1.60 25.27 -2.88
N SER A 4 -2.14 24.11 -3.28
CA SER A 4 -2.30 22.96 -2.40
C SER A 4 -1.00 22.76 -1.61
N PRO A 5 -1.04 22.51 -0.28
CA PRO A 5 0.17 22.23 0.47
C PRO A 5 0.94 21.11 -0.25
N ARG A 6 2.15 21.44 -0.68
CA ARG A 6 2.96 20.55 -1.51
C ARG A 6 3.39 19.39 -0.60
N THR A 7 2.90 18.19 -0.88
CA THR A 7 3.33 16.96 -0.20
C THR A 7 4.85 16.91 -0.16
N VAL A 8 5.43 16.77 1.03
CA VAL A 8 6.88 16.74 1.21
C VAL A 8 7.40 15.37 0.81
N TYR A 9 8.17 15.32 -0.27
CA TYR A 9 8.82 14.09 -0.73
C TYR A 9 10.00 13.73 0.17
N VAL A 10 10.14 12.44 0.49
CA VAL A 10 11.29 11.87 1.21
C VAL A 10 12.01 10.90 0.28
N PRO A 11 13.35 10.99 0.11
CA PRO A 11 14.08 9.99 -0.66
C PRO A 11 14.10 8.63 0.05
N PRO A 12 14.19 7.51 -0.70
CA PRO A 12 14.34 6.20 -0.10
C PRO A 12 15.70 6.05 0.61
N ILE A 13 15.76 5.16 1.60
CA ILE A 13 16.96 4.94 2.42
C ILE A 13 17.50 3.53 2.16
N LEU A 14 18.49 3.43 1.28
CA LEU A 14 19.12 2.16 0.93
C LEU A 14 20.51 1.99 1.57
N ASP A 15 21.14 3.08 1.97
CA ASP A 15 22.40 3.03 2.71
C ASP A 15 22.10 2.65 4.18
N ASP A 16 23.06 2.02 4.85
CA ASP A 16 22.85 1.54 6.21
C ASP A 16 22.66 2.65 7.27
N SER A 17 22.44 3.89 6.83
CA SER A 17 22.28 5.10 7.64
C SER A 17 21.08 5.05 8.59
N HIS A 18 19.98 4.42 8.19
CA HIS A 18 18.79 4.32 9.03
C HIS A 18 18.87 3.08 9.94
N PRO A 19 18.72 3.23 11.27
CA PRO A 19 19.00 2.15 12.21
C PRO A 19 17.95 1.03 12.19
N ILE A 20 16.73 1.30 11.69
CA ILE A 20 15.56 0.43 11.91
C ILE A 20 15.12 -0.31 10.64
N LEU A 21 15.25 0.32 9.48
CA LEU A 21 14.71 -0.18 8.21
C LEU A 21 15.48 0.37 7.03
N ASN A 22 15.35 -0.29 5.89
CA ASN A 22 15.74 0.24 4.58
C ASN A 22 14.49 0.43 3.73
N SER A 23 14.54 1.35 2.77
CA SER A 23 13.48 1.57 1.79
C SER A 23 14.04 1.79 0.39
N LYS A 24 13.25 1.43 -0.63
CA LYS A 24 13.57 1.73 -2.04
C LYS A 24 12.30 1.92 -2.86
N ASP A 25 12.42 2.72 -3.91
CA ASP A 25 11.34 2.92 -4.87
C ASP A 25 11.46 1.90 -6.00
N ILE A 26 10.34 1.29 -6.35
CA ILE A 26 10.23 0.23 -7.35
C ILE A 26 9.14 0.54 -8.37
N THR A 27 9.29 -0.04 -9.56
CA THR A 27 8.24 -0.02 -10.58
C THR A 27 7.56 -1.38 -10.61
N ILE A 28 6.25 -1.38 -10.39
CA ILE A 28 5.37 -2.56 -10.41
C ILE A 28 4.93 -2.87 -11.85
N SER A 29 4.59 -1.83 -12.60
CA SER A 29 4.13 -1.92 -13.98
C SER A 29 4.56 -0.68 -14.74
N HIS A 30 4.92 -0.83 -16.01
CA HIS A 30 5.21 0.30 -16.90
C HIS A 30 3.99 0.77 -17.69
N ASN A 31 2.96 -0.08 -17.87
CA ASN A 31 1.75 0.26 -18.61
C ASN A 31 0.50 -0.45 -18.06
N PRO A 32 -0.36 0.24 -17.27
CA PRO A 32 -0.16 1.60 -16.76
C PRO A 32 1.05 1.70 -15.83
N LEU A 33 1.69 2.87 -15.75
CA LEU A 33 2.75 3.11 -14.76
C LEU A 33 2.16 2.97 -13.35
N VAL A 34 2.70 2.04 -12.58
CA VAL A 34 2.43 1.83 -11.15
C VAL A 34 3.78 1.68 -10.46
N THR A 35 4.01 2.51 -9.46
CA THR A 35 5.22 2.47 -8.63
C THR A 35 4.86 2.22 -7.18
N ALA A 36 5.85 1.87 -6.37
CA ALA A 36 5.67 1.69 -4.94
C ALA A 36 6.98 2.00 -4.23
N ARG A 37 6.89 2.34 -2.95
CA ARG A 37 8.02 2.27 -2.03
C ARG A 37 7.92 0.98 -1.24
N ILE A 38 8.97 0.17 -1.29
CA ILE A 38 9.09 -1.01 -0.43
C ILE A 38 9.96 -0.66 0.77
N TYR A 39 9.51 -1.07 1.95
CA TYR A 39 10.23 -0.93 3.22
C TYR A 39 10.55 -2.32 3.77
N LEU A 40 11.80 -2.52 4.19
CA LEU A 40 12.30 -3.75 4.78
C LEU A 40 12.86 -3.46 6.17
N PRO A 41 12.32 -4.05 7.26
CA PRO A 41 12.93 -3.92 8.58
C PRO A 41 14.35 -4.48 8.57
N LYS A 42 15.26 -3.82 9.27
CA LYS A 42 16.57 -4.39 9.56
C LYS A 42 16.35 -5.50 10.58
N LEU A 43 16.58 -6.73 10.13
CA LEU A 43 16.37 -7.93 10.92
C LEU A 43 17.11 -7.80 12.26
N ILE A 44 16.36 -7.70 13.37
CA ILE A 44 16.94 -7.89 14.70
C ILE A 44 17.14 -9.39 14.83
N ILE A 45 18.38 -9.81 14.62
CA ILE A 45 18.83 -11.20 14.57
C ILE A 45 18.29 -11.94 15.81
N SER A 46 17.29 -12.79 15.63
CA SER A 46 16.91 -13.79 16.63
C SER A 46 18.02 -14.84 16.64
N ASN A 47 18.76 -14.87 17.74
CA ASN A 47 20.02 -15.58 17.98
C ASN A 47 19.98 -17.12 17.89
N ASP A 48 18.95 -17.76 17.34
CA ASP A 48 18.89 -19.21 17.33
C ASP A 48 18.32 -19.77 16.02
N GLN A 49 19.19 -20.48 15.29
CA GLN A 49 18.94 -21.46 14.23
C GLN A 49 18.64 -20.95 12.81
N ASN A 50 19.69 -20.95 11.96
CA ASN A 50 19.80 -21.36 10.53
C ASN A 50 18.60 -21.28 9.55
N GLN A 51 17.53 -20.56 9.84
CA GLN A 51 16.44 -20.23 8.93
C GLN A 51 16.13 -18.75 9.07
N LEU A 52 16.37 -18.00 7.99
CA LEU A 52 15.85 -16.64 7.84
C LEU A 52 14.32 -16.70 8.01
N GLN A 53 13.81 -16.17 9.13
CA GLN A 53 12.38 -16.08 9.36
C GLN A 53 11.77 -15.15 8.30
N LYS A 54 10.85 -15.68 7.49
CA LYS A 54 10.07 -14.86 6.55
C LYS A 54 9.14 -13.92 7.34
N LEU A 55 8.97 -12.72 6.82
CA LEU A 55 8.20 -11.63 7.40
C LEU A 55 6.83 -11.51 6.74
N PRO A 56 5.77 -11.16 7.47
CA PRO A 56 4.51 -10.80 6.85
C PRO A 56 4.69 -9.65 5.86
N ILE A 57 3.81 -9.57 4.87
CA ILE A 57 3.81 -8.53 3.82
C ILE A 57 2.56 -7.69 3.98
N LEU A 58 2.71 -6.37 4.08
CA LEU A 58 1.61 -5.40 4.09
C LEU A 58 1.62 -4.62 2.77
N VAL A 59 0.60 -4.82 1.93
CA VAL A 59 0.36 -3.95 0.76
C VAL A 59 -0.49 -2.78 1.23
N TYR A 60 0.06 -1.57 1.14
CA TYR A 60 -0.54 -0.37 1.71
C TYR A 60 -0.94 0.62 0.64
N PHE A 61 -2.16 1.14 0.75
CA PHE A 61 -2.70 2.19 -0.10
C PHE A 61 -2.92 3.43 0.76
N HIS A 62 -2.20 4.51 0.45
CA HIS A 62 -2.27 5.74 1.22
C HIS A 62 -3.65 6.42 1.12
N GLY A 63 -3.99 7.25 2.10
CA GLY A 63 -5.19 8.07 2.09
C GLY A 63 -5.03 9.36 1.27
N GLY A 64 -5.88 10.35 1.57
CA GLY A 64 -5.90 11.63 0.86
C GLY A 64 -7.03 11.80 -0.14
N GLY A 65 -8.14 11.07 0.01
CA GLY A 65 -9.34 11.27 -0.82
C GLY A 65 -9.13 10.97 -2.30
N PHE A 66 -8.16 10.12 -2.64
CA PHE A 66 -7.68 9.87 -4.02
C PHE A 66 -7.08 11.07 -4.75
N ILE A 67 -6.81 12.17 -4.03
CA ILE A 67 -6.34 13.44 -4.60
C ILE A 67 -4.99 13.84 -3.99
N PHE A 68 -4.89 13.72 -2.67
CA PHE A 68 -3.74 14.15 -1.88
C PHE A 68 -2.80 13.01 -1.54
N GLU A 69 -1.64 13.40 -1.01
CA GLU A 69 -0.57 12.51 -0.53
C GLU A 69 0.06 11.61 -1.61
N SER A 70 1.05 10.84 -1.20
CA SER A 70 1.85 9.95 -2.04
C SER A 70 2.47 8.87 -1.18
N ALA A 71 2.74 7.70 -1.75
CA ALA A 71 3.55 6.66 -1.13
C ALA A 71 4.98 7.14 -0.77
N PHE A 72 5.43 8.25 -1.36
CA PHE A 72 6.75 8.85 -1.14
C PHE A 72 6.72 10.04 -0.17
N SER A 73 5.59 10.29 0.49
CA SER A 73 5.44 11.45 1.37
C SER A 73 6.04 11.25 2.75
N GLN A 74 6.47 12.35 3.38
CA GLN A 74 6.95 12.36 4.76
C GLN A 74 5.91 11.83 5.75
N VAL A 75 4.62 12.04 5.48
CA VAL A 75 3.53 11.58 6.35
C VAL A 75 3.57 10.05 6.44
N PHE A 76 3.59 9.37 5.29
CA PHE A 76 3.64 7.92 5.24
C PHE A 76 5.00 7.36 5.62
N ASP A 77 6.09 8.05 5.28
CA ASP A 77 7.43 7.64 5.72
C ASP A 77 7.53 7.63 7.26
N ASN A 78 7.07 8.69 7.93
CA ASN A 78 6.99 8.74 9.40
C ASN A 78 6.08 7.66 9.98
N TYR A 79 4.95 7.38 9.33
CA TYR A 79 4.03 6.32 9.76
C TYR A 79 4.73 4.95 9.73
N PHE A 80 5.41 4.61 8.63
CA PHE A 80 6.10 3.33 8.50
C PHE A 80 7.34 3.19 9.38
N ASN A 81 8.07 4.28 9.63
CA ASN A 81 9.17 4.30 10.61
C ASN A 81 8.71 3.91 12.03
N ASN A 82 7.43 4.14 12.37
CA ASN A 82 6.86 3.71 13.65
C ASN A 82 6.21 2.31 13.56
N LEU A 83 5.50 2.01 12.47
CA LEU A 83 4.76 0.74 12.33
C LEU A 83 5.67 -0.48 12.18
N ILE A 84 6.67 -0.39 11.30
CA ILE A 84 7.51 -1.53 10.90
C ILE A 84 8.29 -2.15 12.07
N PRO A 85 8.96 -1.38 12.96
CA PRO A 85 9.64 -1.99 14.11
C PRO A 85 8.68 -2.69 15.10
N LEU A 86 7.41 -2.30 15.15
CA LEU A 86 6.42 -2.92 16.03
C LEU A 86 5.81 -4.18 15.42
N ALA A 87 5.52 -4.15 14.12
CA ALA A 87 4.84 -5.23 13.42
C ALA A 87 5.80 -6.26 12.77
N ASN A 88 7.09 -5.91 12.63
CA ASN A 88 8.11 -6.69 11.94
C ASN A 88 7.63 -7.17 10.55
N VAL A 89 7.23 -6.21 9.71
CA VAL A 89 6.51 -6.44 8.45
C VAL A 89 7.24 -5.77 7.29
N ILE A 90 7.22 -6.41 6.10
CA ILE A 90 7.62 -5.76 4.85
C ILE A 90 6.43 -4.93 4.36
N VAL A 91 6.64 -3.66 4.07
CA VAL A 91 5.57 -2.79 3.55
C VAL A 91 5.80 -2.53 2.07
N VAL A 92 4.78 -2.71 1.25
CA VAL A 92 4.72 -2.26 -0.15
C VAL A 92 3.70 -1.11 -0.21
N SER A 93 4.19 0.12 -0.09
CA SER A 93 3.37 1.35 -0.15
C SER A 93 3.17 1.76 -1.61
N VAL A 94 1.94 1.65 -2.11
CA VAL A 94 1.64 1.77 -3.55
C VAL A 94 1.35 3.22 -3.93
N GLU A 95 2.09 3.75 -4.91
CA GLU A 95 1.77 5.03 -5.55
C GLU A 95 0.75 4.76 -6.66
N TYR A 96 -0.52 4.94 -6.31
CA TYR A 96 -1.61 4.85 -7.27
C TYR A 96 -1.88 6.19 -7.94
N ARG A 97 -2.48 6.15 -9.13
CA ARG A 97 -2.90 7.35 -9.86
C ARG A 97 -4.03 8.09 -9.12
N ARG A 98 -3.89 9.42 -9.04
CA ARG A 98 -4.79 10.31 -8.30
C ARG A 98 -5.62 11.17 -9.24
N ALA A 99 -6.77 11.60 -8.73
CA ALA A 99 -7.62 12.61 -9.31
C ALA A 99 -7.03 14.02 -9.03
N PRO A 100 -7.34 15.01 -9.88
CA PRO A 100 -8.22 14.96 -11.04
C PRO A 100 -7.57 14.42 -12.33
N GLU A 101 -6.24 14.27 -12.37
CA GLU A 101 -5.51 13.85 -13.58
C GLU A 101 -5.94 12.46 -14.07
N TYR A 102 -6.25 11.57 -13.13
CA TYR A 102 -6.79 10.25 -13.39
C TYR A 102 -8.04 10.03 -12.53
N GLN A 103 -9.20 10.14 -13.16
CA GLN A 103 -10.49 9.88 -12.52
C GLN A 103 -10.62 8.42 -12.08
N LEU A 104 -11.52 8.18 -11.14
CA LEU A 104 -11.93 6.82 -10.79
C LEU A 104 -12.46 6.10 -12.03
N PRO A 105 -12.21 4.78 -12.19
CA PRO A 105 -11.63 3.85 -11.21
C PRO A 105 -10.10 3.64 -11.33
N ALA A 106 -9.33 4.62 -11.82
CA ALA A 106 -7.89 4.42 -12.12
C ALA A 106 -7.05 3.97 -10.90
N CYS A 107 -7.30 4.51 -9.71
CA CYS A 107 -6.61 4.10 -8.48
C CYS A 107 -6.87 2.63 -8.14
N TYR A 108 -8.12 2.15 -8.29
CA TYR A 108 -8.49 0.76 -8.03
C TYR A 108 -7.81 -0.20 -9.00
N HIS A 109 -7.68 0.17 -10.27
CA HIS A 109 -6.90 -0.61 -11.22
C HIS A 109 -5.42 -0.71 -10.79
N ASN A 110 -4.82 0.39 -10.34
CA ASN A 110 -3.42 0.37 -9.86
C ASN A 110 -3.27 -0.47 -8.59
N ALA A 111 -4.22 -0.39 -7.65
CA ALA A 111 -4.25 -1.24 -6.48
C ALA A 111 -4.31 -2.72 -6.85
N TRP A 112 -5.17 -3.08 -7.80
CA TRP A 112 -5.27 -4.44 -8.31
C TRP A 112 -4.00 -4.91 -9.03
N TYR A 113 -3.35 -4.04 -9.81
CA TYR A 113 -2.05 -4.36 -10.42
C TYR A 113 -0.98 -4.64 -9.36
N ALA A 114 -0.92 -3.82 -8.31
CA ALA A 114 0.04 -4.01 -7.23
C ALA A 114 -0.19 -5.33 -6.47
N LEU A 115 -1.44 -5.67 -6.15
CA LEU A 115 -1.76 -6.93 -5.47
C LEU A 115 -1.38 -8.15 -6.31
N LYS A 116 -1.72 -8.15 -7.61
CA LYS A 116 -1.31 -9.23 -8.53
C LYS A 116 0.21 -9.34 -8.64
N TRP A 117 0.90 -8.19 -8.70
CA TRP A 117 2.34 -8.15 -8.76
C TRP A 117 2.97 -8.72 -7.48
N VAL A 118 2.49 -8.35 -6.29
CA VAL A 118 2.99 -8.95 -5.04
C VAL A 118 2.74 -10.47 -5.02
N SER A 119 1.53 -10.91 -5.36
CA SER A 119 1.16 -12.33 -5.39
C SER A 119 2.01 -13.17 -6.34
N SER A 120 2.43 -12.64 -7.49
CA SER A 120 3.23 -13.39 -8.47
C SER A 120 4.60 -13.82 -7.95
N HIS A 121 5.13 -13.17 -6.91
CA HIS A 121 6.41 -13.53 -6.29
C HIS A 121 6.33 -14.82 -5.47
N SER A 122 5.13 -15.25 -5.06
CA SER A 122 4.93 -16.51 -4.32
C SER A 122 5.26 -17.74 -5.15
N THR A 123 5.06 -17.65 -6.47
CA THR A 123 5.31 -18.73 -7.44
C THR A 123 6.60 -18.55 -8.23
N ALA A 124 7.40 -17.53 -7.89
CA ALA A 124 8.63 -17.20 -8.59
C ALA A 124 9.65 -18.35 -8.46
N ASN A 125 9.80 -19.12 -9.52
CA ASN A 125 11.02 -19.86 -9.79
C ASN A 125 12.10 -18.84 -10.22
N ASN A 126 13.32 -18.99 -9.74
CA ASN A 126 14.45 -18.03 -9.78
C ASN A 126 14.92 -17.53 -11.18
N ASN A 127 14.11 -17.64 -12.24
CA ASN A 127 14.46 -17.48 -13.64
C ASN A 127 13.81 -16.27 -14.35
N THR A 128 13.32 -15.25 -13.64
CA THR A 128 12.93 -14.01 -14.33
C THR A 128 13.48 -12.75 -13.66
N ASN A 129 13.93 -11.79 -14.48
CA ASN A 129 14.45 -10.49 -14.07
C ASN A 129 13.35 -9.50 -13.58
N TYR A 130 12.12 -9.98 -13.37
CA TYR A 130 10.95 -9.14 -13.09
C TYR A 130 10.49 -9.18 -11.63
N PHE A 131 11.20 -9.94 -10.78
CA PHE A 131 10.83 -10.09 -9.38
C PHE A 131 11.68 -9.23 -8.44
N GLU A 132 11.06 -8.76 -7.37
CA GLU A 132 11.64 -7.97 -6.30
C GLU A 132 12.33 -8.88 -5.26
N PRO A 133 13.68 -8.81 -5.14
CA PRO A 133 14.44 -9.67 -4.24
C PRO A 133 14.03 -9.58 -2.78
N TRP A 134 13.59 -8.41 -2.28
CA TRP A 134 13.18 -8.28 -0.88
C TRP A 134 11.94 -9.11 -0.56
N LEU A 135 10.97 -9.17 -1.48
CA LEU A 135 9.77 -9.99 -1.32
C LEU A 135 10.11 -11.48 -1.42
N ILE A 136 10.94 -11.90 -2.40
CA ILE A 136 11.34 -13.31 -2.53
C ILE A 136 12.14 -13.77 -1.33
N ASN A 137 13.16 -13.01 -0.92
CA ASN A 137 14.12 -13.45 0.08
C ASN A 137 13.59 -13.34 1.50
N TYR A 138 12.73 -12.36 1.79
CA TYR A 138 12.29 -12.07 3.16
C TYR A 138 10.78 -12.14 3.36
N GLY A 139 9.95 -12.14 2.30
CA GLY A 139 8.49 -12.14 2.43
C GLY A 139 7.86 -13.52 2.66
N ASP A 140 6.85 -13.55 3.52
CA ASP A 140 5.98 -14.70 3.78
C ASP A 140 4.65 -14.52 3.05
N PHE A 141 4.50 -15.20 1.91
CA PHE A 141 3.30 -15.10 1.08
C PHE A 141 2.07 -15.81 1.66
N ASN A 142 2.21 -16.56 2.78
CA ASN A 142 1.06 -17.05 3.54
C ASN A 142 0.51 -15.99 4.52
N ARG A 143 1.22 -14.87 4.69
CA ARG A 143 0.85 -13.77 5.59
C ARG A 143 0.91 -12.43 4.86
N VAL A 144 0.02 -12.29 3.88
CA VAL A 144 -0.17 -11.04 3.12
C VAL A 144 -1.40 -10.31 3.65
N PHE A 145 -1.20 -9.04 4.03
CA PHE A 145 -2.23 -8.15 4.54
C PHE A 145 -2.41 -6.97 3.60
N ILE A 146 -3.63 -6.44 3.55
CA ILE A 146 -3.96 -5.20 2.85
C ILE A 146 -4.28 -4.16 3.91
N GLY A 147 -3.72 -2.96 3.75
CA GLY A 147 -4.00 -1.83 4.62
C GLY A 147 -4.10 -0.52 3.86
N GLY A 148 -4.63 0.48 4.54
CA GLY A 148 -4.70 1.85 4.07
C GLY A 148 -5.30 2.73 5.14
N ASP A 149 -5.37 4.04 4.87
CA ASP A 149 -6.10 4.99 5.68
C ASP A 149 -7.11 5.77 4.81
N SER A 150 -8.26 6.10 5.39
CA SER A 150 -9.31 6.87 4.69
C SER A 150 -9.64 6.25 3.32
N ALA A 151 -9.50 7.03 2.24
CA ALA A 151 -9.72 6.59 0.85
C ALA A 151 -8.87 5.39 0.41
N GLY A 152 -7.69 5.17 1.01
CA GLY A 152 -6.82 4.04 0.68
C GLY A 152 -7.42 2.69 1.03
N VAL A 153 -8.37 2.62 1.97
CA VAL A 153 -9.04 1.37 2.38
C VAL A 153 -10.17 0.96 1.42
N GLY A 154 -10.60 1.86 0.53
CA GLY A 154 -11.82 1.68 -0.26
C GLY A 154 -13.07 1.83 0.60
N SER A 155 -14.11 2.45 0.04
CA SER A 155 -15.39 2.63 0.73
C SER A 155 -16.50 2.56 -0.30
N GLU A 156 -17.51 1.72 -0.04
CA GLU A 156 -18.73 1.54 -0.84
C GLU A 156 -19.95 1.94 0.02
N PRO A 157 -21.04 2.52 -0.51
CA PRO A 157 -22.00 3.27 0.32
C PRO A 157 -23.08 2.43 1.02
N VAL A 158 -23.38 2.80 2.27
CA VAL A 158 -24.72 2.80 2.90
C VAL A 158 -25.09 4.27 3.20
N LEU A 159 -26.37 4.62 3.09
CA LEU A 159 -26.86 5.99 2.88
C LEU A 159 -26.82 6.93 4.10
N HIS A 160 -26.51 8.20 3.80
CA HIS A 160 -26.66 9.48 4.54
C HIS A 160 -25.64 9.82 5.64
N HIS A 161 -24.86 10.91 5.48
CA HIS A 161 -24.50 11.95 6.47
C HIS A 161 -23.76 13.11 5.77
N ASN A 162 -24.16 14.37 6.04
CA ASN A 162 -24.11 15.47 5.07
C ASN A 162 -23.18 16.66 5.44
N ASN A 163 -22.00 16.45 6.06
CA ASN A 163 -21.10 17.57 6.45
C ASN A 163 -19.59 17.24 6.51
N ASP A 164 -19.11 16.16 5.90
CA ASP A 164 -17.67 15.82 5.93
C ASP A 164 -16.87 16.59 4.85
N LEU A 165 -15.66 17.07 5.16
CA LEU A 165 -14.80 17.79 4.22
C LEU A 165 -14.46 16.95 2.99
N ALA A 166 -14.33 15.64 3.16
CA ALA A 166 -14.17 14.70 2.06
C ALA A 166 -15.37 14.73 1.11
N PHE A 167 -16.59 14.88 1.64
CA PHE A 167 -17.83 14.97 0.88
C PHE A 167 -17.94 16.30 0.12
N ILE A 168 -17.53 17.42 0.74
CA ILE A 168 -17.50 18.74 0.09
C ILE A 168 -16.52 18.77 -1.10
N VAL A 169 -15.34 18.19 -0.92
CA VAL A 169 -14.34 18.06 -1.99
C VAL A 169 -14.83 17.12 -3.10
N TRP A 170 -15.51 16.03 -2.73
CA TRP A 170 -16.11 15.08 -3.66
C TRP A 170 -17.21 15.70 -4.52
N ASP A 171 -18.15 16.44 -3.91
CA ASP A 171 -19.27 17.11 -4.60
C ASP A 171 -18.78 18.25 -5.52
N LEU A 172 -17.65 18.89 -5.18
CA LEU A 172 -17.01 19.90 -6.02
C LEU A 172 -16.35 19.29 -7.27
N ILE A 173 -15.70 18.13 -7.14
CA ILE A 173 -14.95 17.50 -8.22
C ILE A 173 -15.85 16.62 -9.10
N TYR A 174 -16.94 16.10 -8.55
CA TYR A 174 -17.90 15.21 -9.22
C TYR A 174 -19.37 15.56 -8.87
N PRO A 175 -19.89 16.73 -9.30
CA PRO A 175 -21.23 17.22 -8.91
C PRO A 175 -22.40 16.39 -9.48
N SER A 176 -22.12 15.45 -10.38
CA SER A 176 -23.09 14.52 -10.98
C SER A 176 -22.98 13.09 -10.42
N ALA A 177 -22.15 12.86 -9.41
CA ALA A 177 -22.08 11.57 -8.73
C ALA A 177 -23.32 11.35 -7.84
N PRO A 178 -24.06 10.24 -7.99
CA PRO A 178 -25.14 9.90 -7.07
C PRO A 178 -24.54 9.60 -5.69
N GLY A 179 -24.90 10.38 -4.66
CA GLY A 179 -24.18 10.44 -3.39
C GLY A 179 -24.22 9.19 -2.48
N GLY A 180 -23.20 9.07 -1.62
CA GLY A 180 -23.10 8.17 -0.45
C GLY A 180 -21.73 7.49 -0.32
N ILE A 181 -21.20 7.31 0.89
CA ILE A 181 -19.98 6.55 1.27
C ILE A 181 -20.22 5.99 2.69
N ASP A 182 -19.98 4.69 2.94
CA ASP A 182 -19.92 4.11 4.29
C ASP A 182 -18.75 3.09 4.38
N ASN A 183 -18.27 2.83 5.60
CA ASN A 183 -16.93 2.31 5.93
C ASN A 183 -16.86 0.76 6.05
N PRO A 184 -15.70 0.11 5.78
CA PRO A 184 -15.15 -0.78 6.81
C PRO A 184 -13.63 -0.67 7.01
N VAL A 185 -13.25 -0.35 8.25
CA VAL A 185 -11.92 -0.56 8.81
C VAL A 185 -11.66 -2.07 8.94
N ALA A 186 -10.52 -2.51 8.39
CA ALA A 186 -9.76 -3.73 8.72
C ALA A 186 -10.53 -5.01 9.05
N ASN A 187 -10.50 -6.00 8.14
CA ASN A 187 -10.60 -7.42 8.53
C ASN A 187 -9.43 -8.20 7.89
N PRO A 188 -8.60 -8.92 8.67
CA PRO A 188 -7.54 -9.77 8.14
C PRO A 188 -8.18 -11.02 7.52
N ILE A 189 -8.21 -11.12 6.20
CA ILE A 189 -8.73 -12.32 5.55
C ILE A 189 -7.59 -13.31 5.33
N ASN A 190 -7.45 -14.16 6.33
CA ASN A 190 -6.79 -15.45 6.22
C ASN A 190 -7.67 -16.34 5.32
N GLU A 191 -7.50 -16.29 4.00
CA GLU A 191 -8.05 -17.33 3.12
C GLU A 191 -7.01 -18.44 2.95
N THR A 192 -6.81 -19.19 4.03
CA THR A 192 -6.37 -20.57 3.87
C THR A 192 -7.55 -21.37 3.31
N PHE A 193 -7.33 -21.90 2.12
CA PHE A 193 -8.00 -23.02 1.48
C PHE A 193 -9.00 -23.86 2.29
N SER A 194 -10.05 -24.25 1.57
CA SER A 194 -10.98 -25.39 1.78
C SER A 194 -12.09 -25.22 2.81
N VAL A 195 -13.36 -25.31 2.36
CA VAL A 195 -14.30 -26.34 2.85
C VAL A 195 -15.29 -26.70 1.72
N PHE A 196 -15.59 -27.98 1.63
CA PHE A 196 -16.36 -28.70 0.63
C PHE A 196 -17.84 -28.32 0.54
N SER A 197 -18.39 -28.56 -0.65
CA SER A 197 -19.82 -28.62 -0.96
C SER A 197 -20.53 -29.76 -0.23
N THR A 198 -21.75 -29.50 0.22
CA THR A 198 -22.91 -30.38 -0.02
C THR A 198 -24.10 -29.51 -0.34
#